data_AF-A0A953UI02-F1
#
_entry.id   AF-A0A953UI02-F1
#
_cell.length_a   1.000
_cell.length_b   1.000
_cell.length_c   1.000
_cell.angle_alpha   90.00
_cell.angle_beta   90.00
_cell.angle_gamma   90.00
#
_symmetry.space_group_name_H-M   'P 1'
#
loop_
_entity.id
_entity.type
_entity.pdbx_description
1 polymer ?
#
loop_
_entity_poly.entity_id
_entity_poly.type
_entity_poly.pdbx_seq_one_letter_code
_entity_poly.pdbx_strand_id
1 'polypeptide(L)'
;MILLCPNGAPGSERKSAPETVRLTTHGEHVISSVHHPCPAAYLPAQAGAPIRMLLPLLLLAGMAAAADPAPGYIGAEACAQCHPAEFDLQSQSAHAHTLAPSAAGQPGDWAFGAGGQAITFVSREDRDHYRELGRTWYRELNGYGVTPGHRNQDGISFRLFDADARILRCFACHSTGPLTLGEDNRIVPHELGVRCEMCHGPGSLHAQEPARNRPRNPGRLGAAGITAFCASCHHFKLETGEELTDLPDPRNSRSEPLRLAASACFQKSSGRLTCLTCHSPHAPLERRAAAYDRTCSRCHAAPRHAEPVTAQSCSQCHMPGIRTGNLVFVNHRIAAYRPEDPLTPVSVPARH
;
A
#
# COMPACT_ATOMS: atom_id res chain seq x y z
N MET A 1 -11.58 -0.80 34.82
CA MET A 1 -10.20 -0.69 34.29
C MET A 1 -9.78 -2.09 33.88
N ILE A 2 -9.88 -2.41 32.60
CA ILE A 2 -9.60 -3.75 32.06
C ILE A 2 -8.62 -3.55 30.91
N LEU A 3 -7.42 -4.08 31.08
CA LEU A 3 -6.31 -3.99 30.15
C LEU A 3 -6.59 -4.81 28.87
N LEU A 4 -6.54 -4.13 27.73
CA LEU A 4 -6.75 -4.67 26.39
C LEU A 4 -5.43 -5.19 25.81
N CYS A 5 -5.01 -6.41 26.23
CA CYS A 5 -3.94 -7.27 25.67
C CYS A 5 -2.64 -7.40 26.51
N PRO A 6 -2.51 -8.43 27.37
CA PRO A 6 -1.29 -8.64 28.16
C PRO A 6 -0.18 -9.53 27.54
N ASN A 7 -0.43 -10.38 26.52
CA ASN A 7 0.50 -11.48 26.17
C ASN A 7 0.70 -11.76 24.66
N GLY A 8 1.28 -10.86 23.86
CA GLY A 8 1.70 -11.23 22.48
C GLY A 8 2.29 -10.09 21.65
N ALA A 9 3.20 -10.43 20.73
CA ALA A 9 4.05 -9.48 20.00
C ALA A 9 3.27 -8.42 19.19
N PRO A 10 3.81 -7.19 19.01
CA PRO A 10 3.11 -6.10 18.34
C PRO A 10 2.66 -6.51 16.94
N GLY A 11 1.35 -6.43 16.67
CA GLY A 11 0.75 -6.88 15.41
C GLY A 11 0.08 -8.27 15.43
N SER A 12 0.04 -8.97 16.57
CA SER A 12 -0.78 -10.19 16.72
C SER A 12 -2.17 -9.96 17.33
N GLU A 13 -2.57 -8.70 17.52
CA GLU A 13 -3.71 -8.30 18.36
C GLU A 13 -5.10 -8.69 17.83
N ARG A 14 -5.21 -9.38 16.68
CA ARG A 14 -6.48 -9.86 16.09
C ARG A 14 -6.34 -11.19 15.31
N LYS A 15 -5.69 -12.19 15.88
CA LYS A 15 -5.66 -13.55 15.31
C LYS A 15 -6.82 -14.39 15.87
N SER A 16 -7.63 -15.02 15.02
CA SER A 16 -8.70 -15.95 15.45
C SER A 16 -8.28 -17.42 15.54
N ALA A 17 -7.03 -17.73 15.17
CA ALA A 17 -6.45 -19.06 15.28
C ALA A 17 -4.95 -18.96 15.62
N PRO A 18 -4.34 -20.04 16.16
CA PRO A 18 -2.90 -20.12 16.37
C PRO A 18 -2.15 -19.91 15.06
N GLU A 19 -1.03 -19.18 15.15
CA GLU A 19 -0.06 -19.09 14.08
C GLU A 19 0.48 -20.49 13.78
N THR A 20 0.26 -20.95 12.56
CA THR A 20 0.72 -22.27 12.13
C THR A 20 1.93 -22.07 11.25
N VAL A 21 3.08 -22.55 11.73
CA VAL A 21 4.32 -22.60 10.95
C VAL A 21 4.36 -23.95 10.26
N ARG A 22 4.25 -23.97 8.93
CA ARG A 22 4.44 -25.17 8.11
C ARG A 22 5.77 -25.09 7.40
N LEU A 23 6.46 -26.23 7.27
CA LEU A 23 7.60 -26.35 6.38
C LEU A 23 7.10 -26.76 5.01
N THR A 24 7.43 -26.01 3.96
CA THR A 24 7.16 -26.42 2.58
C THR A 24 8.06 -27.60 2.19
N THR A 25 7.72 -28.28 1.09
CA THR A 25 8.58 -29.30 0.46
C THR A 25 9.97 -28.78 0.08
N HIS A 26 10.17 -27.46 0.08
CA HIS A 26 11.43 -26.78 -0.21
C HIS A 26 12.13 -26.23 1.06
N GLY A 27 11.66 -26.61 2.26
CA GLY A 27 12.27 -26.24 3.54
C GLY A 27 11.97 -24.81 3.99
N GLU A 28 10.95 -24.16 3.43
CA GLU A 28 10.59 -22.79 3.76
C GLU A 28 9.61 -22.76 4.93
N HIS A 29 9.80 -21.83 5.87
CA HIS A 29 8.86 -21.59 6.95
C HIS A 29 7.70 -20.72 6.44
N VAL A 30 6.54 -21.34 6.32
CA VAL A 30 5.28 -20.72 5.94
C VAL A 30 4.50 -20.37 7.21
N ILE A 31 4.21 -19.09 7.40
CA ILE A 31 3.42 -18.59 8.52
C ILE A 31 1.99 -18.31 8.02
N SER A 32 1.02 -19.15 8.36
CA SER A 32 -0.39 -18.84 8.16
C SER A 32 -0.97 -18.14 9.39
N SER A 33 -1.47 -16.92 9.21
CA SER A 33 -2.31 -16.25 10.19
C SER A 33 -3.63 -15.84 9.56
N VAL A 34 -4.74 -16.34 10.10
CA VAL A 34 -6.09 -15.86 9.76
C VAL A 34 -6.26 -14.51 10.45
N HIS A 35 -6.07 -13.42 9.71
CA HIS A 35 -6.43 -12.09 10.16
C HIS A 35 -7.94 -11.92 10.00
N HIS A 36 -8.67 -11.74 11.10
CA HIS A 36 -9.99 -11.12 10.99
C HIS A 36 -9.82 -9.63 10.67
N PRO A 37 -10.59 -9.08 9.71
CA PRO A 37 -10.66 -7.63 9.55
C PRO A 37 -11.12 -7.03 10.89
N CYS A 38 -10.44 -5.97 11.34
CA CYS A 38 -10.93 -5.16 12.44
C CYS A 38 -12.28 -4.56 12.04
N PRO A 39 -13.40 -4.91 12.68
CA PRO A 39 -14.66 -4.22 12.43
C PRO A 39 -14.62 -2.93 13.24
N ALA A 40 -13.79 -1.97 12.81
CA ALA A 40 -14.05 -0.58 13.13
C ALA A 40 -14.73 0.00 11.90
N ALA A 41 -16.00 -0.35 11.74
CA ALA A 41 -16.89 0.50 10.98
C ALA A 41 -16.89 1.87 11.67
N TYR A 42 -16.59 2.91 10.91
CA TYR A 42 -16.97 4.26 11.28
C TYR A 42 -18.50 4.25 11.47
N LEU A 43 -18.96 4.25 12.71
CA LEU A 43 -20.36 4.52 13.03
C LEU A 43 -20.53 6.04 12.93
N PRO A 44 -21.34 6.58 12.00
CA PRO A 44 -21.84 7.93 12.19
C PRO A 44 -22.61 7.95 13.51
N ALA A 45 -22.45 9.01 14.30
CA ALA A 45 -23.19 9.20 15.54
C ALA A 45 -24.68 8.98 15.26
N GLN A 46 -25.26 7.90 15.79
CA GLN A 46 -26.69 7.69 15.70
C GLN A 46 -27.37 8.80 16.51
N ALA A 47 -28.14 9.62 15.81
CA ALA A 47 -29.09 10.54 16.41
C ALA A 47 -30.01 9.74 17.33
N GLY A 48 -29.98 10.08 18.63
CA GLY A 48 -30.91 9.54 19.61
C GLY A 48 -32.35 9.91 19.25
N ALA A 49 -33.24 8.92 19.34
CA ALA A 49 -34.68 9.05 19.22
C ALA A 49 -35.29 9.91 20.38
N PRO A 50 -36.57 10.30 20.30
CA PRO A 50 -37.05 11.63 20.69
C PRO A 50 -37.25 11.83 22.19
N ILE A 51 -36.73 12.93 22.72
CA ILE A 51 -37.26 13.54 23.95
C ILE A 51 -38.34 14.52 23.52
N ARG A 52 -39.59 14.23 23.93
CA ARG A 52 -40.70 15.18 23.91
C ARG A 52 -40.29 16.41 24.74
N MET A 53 -40.03 17.54 24.11
CA MET A 53 -40.16 18.84 24.75
C MET A 53 -40.44 19.94 23.73
N LEU A 54 -41.23 20.91 24.17
CA LEU A 54 -42.00 21.88 23.39
C LEU A 54 -41.15 22.79 22.48
N LEU A 55 -41.78 23.18 21.36
CA LEU A 55 -41.35 24.25 20.46
C LEU A 55 -41.01 25.53 21.24
N PRO A 56 -40.02 26.30 20.77
CA PRO A 56 -40.43 27.53 20.11
C PRO A 56 -39.71 27.82 18.79
N LEU A 57 -40.46 28.54 17.96
CA LEU A 57 -40.15 29.11 16.66
C LEU A 57 -38.84 29.94 16.70
N LEU A 58 -37.90 29.68 15.78
CA LEU A 58 -36.89 30.65 15.37
C LEU A 58 -36.51 30.44 13.89
N LEU A 59 -36.62 31.54 13.15
CA LEU A 59 -36.38 31.71 11.72
C LEU A 59 -34.87 31.71 11.36
N LEU A 60 -34.62 31.39 10.09
CA LEU A 60 -33.49 31.79 9.23
C LEU A 60 -32.11 31.16 9.50
N ALA A 61 -31.65 30.33 8.55
CA ALA A 61 -30.69 30.71 7.50
C ALA A 61 -30.14 29.46 6.83
N GLY A 62 -30.32 29.34 5.51
CA GLY A 62 -29.65 28.32 4.72
C GLY A 62 -28.15 28.64 4.63
N MET A 63 -27.34 27.77 5.22
CA MET A 63 -25.93 27.63 4.83
C MET A 63 -25.78 26.21 4.30
N ALA A 64 -25.42 26.10 3.03
CA ALA A 64 -24.87 24.88 2.47
C ALA A 64 -23.60 24.57 3.29
N ALA A 65 -23.66 23.54 4.13
CA ALA A 65 -22.51 23.03 4.83
C ALA A 65 -21.58 22.40 3.78
N ALA A 66 -20.53 23.15 3.40
CA ALA A 66 -19.36 22.53 2.81
C ALA A 66 -18.85 21.49 3.81
N ALA A 67 -18.59 20.27 3.35
CA ALA A 67 -18.05 19.20 4.18
C ALA A 67 -16.80 19.71 4.92
N ASP A 68 -16.80 19.66 6.26
CA ASP A 68 -15.66 20.05 7.06
C ASP A 68 -14.41 19.26 6.62
N PRO A 69 -13.24 19.91 6.45
CA PRO A 69 -11.99 19.19 6.27
C PRO A 69 -11.83 18.27 7.49
N ALA A 70 -11.59 17.00 7.22
CA ALA A 70 -11.62 16.01 8.27
C ALA A 70 -10.63 16.34 9.40
N PRO A 71 -10.98 16.09 10.68
CA PRO A 71 -10.27 16.67 11.81
C PRO A 71 -8.76 16.46 11.74
N GLY A 72 -8.04 17.55 11.48
CA GLY A 72 -6.60 17.65 11.58
C GLY A 72 -5.78 17.34 10.33
N TYR A 73 -6.40 16.95 9.21
CA TYR A 73 -5.71 16.85 7.92
C TYR A 73 -5.73 18.22 7.22
N ILE A 74 -4.57 18.65 6.72
CA ILE A 74 -4.36 19.99 6.15
C ILE A 74 -3.84 19.98 4.70
N GLY A 75 -3.60 18.80 4.13
CA GLY A 75 -3.12 18.62 2.76
C GLY A 75 -1.63 18.95 2.58
N ALA A 76 -1.00 18.39 1.56
CA ALA A 76 0.42 18.58 1.31
C ALA A 76 0.80 20.03 0.95
N GLU A 77 -0.10 20.81 0.35
CA GLU A 77 0.16 22.22 0.02
C GLU A 77 0.42 23.07 1.27
N ALA A 78 -0.23 22.76 2.39
CA ALA A 78 0.05 23.43 3.66
C ALA A 78 1.47 23.12 4.16
N CYS A 79 1.94 21.89 3.94
CA CYS A 79 3.30 21.47 4.28
C CYS A 79 4.37 22.23 3.45
N ALA A 80 4.07 22.56 2.20
CA ALA A 80 5.00 23.21 1.27
C ALA A 80 5.48 24.59 1.76
N GLN A 81 4.72 25.26 2.62
CA GLN A 81 5.06 26.58 3.17
C GLN A 81 6.32 26.54 4.03
N CYS A 82 6.54 25.43 4.75
CA CYS A 82 7.70 25.23 5.64
C CYS A 82 8.67 24.17 5.10
N HIS A 83 8.20 23.24 4.28
CA HIS A 83 8.95 22.09 3.74
C HIS A 83 8.91 22.05 2.20
N PRO A 84 9.33 23.12 1.50
CA PRO A 84 9.21 23.18 0.04
C PRO A 84 10.05 22.11 -0.66
N ALA A 85 11.25 21.82 -0.16
CA ALA A 85 12.14 20.82 -0.76
C ALA A 85 11.58 19.39 -0.64
N GLU A 86 11.05 19.03 0.54
CA GLU A 86 10.40 17.73 0.73
C GLU A 86 9.11 17.61 -0.07
N PHE A 87 8.32 18.69 -0.14
CA PHE A 87 7.11 18.74 -0.95
C PHE A 87 7.40 18.54 -2.43
N ASP A 88 8.37 19.28 -2.98
CA ASP A 88 8.76 19.18 -4.39
C ASP A 88 9.29 17.79 -4.73
N LEU A 89 10.10 17.20 -3.84
CA LEU A 89 10.63 15.86 -4.03
C LEU A 89 9.50 14.81 -3.98
N GLN A 90 8.65 14.85 -2.95
CA GLN A 90 7.53 13.91 -2.77
C GLN A 90 6.51 14.00 -3.90
N SER A 91 6.26 15.20 -4.41
CA SER A 91 5.36 15.44 -5.53
C SER A 91 5.84 14.83 -6.85
N GLN A 92 7.11 14.43 -6.96
CA GLN A 92 7.63 13.71 -8.13
C GLN A 92 7.55 12.18 -7.96
N SER A 93 7.22 11.69 -6.77
CA SER A 93 7.14 10.26 -6.48
C SER A 93 5.89 9.63 -7.14
N ALA A 94 5.95 8.34 -7.42
CA ALA A 94 4.77 7.60 -7.86
C ALA A 94 3.63 7.62 -6.83
N HIS A 95 3.96 7.74 -5.52
CA HIS A 95 2.96 7.85 -4.46
C HIS A 95 2.06 9.08 -4.63
N ALA A 96 2.62 10.23 -4.99
CA ALA A 96 1.84 11.45 -5.21
C ALA A 96 0.85 11.35 -6.39
N HIS A 97 1.02 10.36 -7.27
CA HIS A 97 0.23 10.20 -8.49
C HIS A 97 -0.62 8.92 -8.50
N THR A 98 -0.88 8.30 -7.35
CA THR A 98 -1.64 7.05 -7.28
C THR A 98 -3.12 7.20 -7.64
N LEU A 99 -3.68 8.41 -7.58
CA LEU A 99 -5.07 8.68 -7.93
C LEU A 99 -5.20 10.03 -8.65
N ALA A 100 -6.00 10.07 -9.70
CA ALA A 100 -6.44 11.29 -10.35
C ALA A 100 -7.87 11.13 -10.90
N PRO A 101 -8.62 12.21 -11.15
CA PRO A 101 -9.74 12.16 -12.06
C PRO A 101 -9.26 11.67 -13.43
N SER A 102 -10.09 10.89 -14.12
CA SER A 102 -9.80 10.51 -15.50
C SER A 102 -9.68 11.75 -16.39
N ALA A 103 -8.63 11.82 -17.20
CA ALA A 103 -8.42 12.91 -18.15
C ALA A 103 -9.40 12.81 -19.34
N ALA A 104 -9.53 13.90 -20.10
CA ALA A 104 -10.35 13.89 -21.32
C ALA A 104 -9.93 12.76 -22.27
N GLY A 105 -10.89 11.93 -22.69
CA GLY A 105 -10.65 10.76 -23.56
C GLY A 105 -10.21 9.49 -22.83
N GLN A 106 -9.92 9.55 -21.53
CA GLN A 106 -9.79 8.36 -20.70
C GLN A 106 -11.17 7.85 -20.24
N PRO A 107 -11.33 6.53 -20.02
CA PRO A 107 -12.58 5.99 -19.55
C PRO A 107 -12.80 6.28 -18.06
N GLY A 108 -14.07 6.29 -17.67
CA GLY A 108 -14.53 6.43 -16.28
C GLY A 108 -14.23 7.75 -15.62
N ASP A 109 -14.50 7.81 -14.31
CA ASP A 109 -14.40 9.02 -13.50
C ASP A 109 -13.03 9.15 -12.83
N TRP A 110 -12.43 8.01 -12.48
CA TRP A 110 -11.20 7.93 -11.70
C TRP A 110 -10.15 7.05 -12.39
N ALA A 111 -8.91 7.52 -12.34
CA ALA A 111 -7.71 6.84 -12.81
C ALA A 111 -6.85 6.42 -11.60
N PHE A 112 -6.72 5.11 -11.39
CA PHE A 112 -5.93 4.50 -10.33
C PHE A 112 -4.57 4.03 -10.87
N GLY A 113 -3.50 4.55 -10.27
CA GLY A 113 -2.11 4.20 -10.56
C GLY A 113 -1.32 5.35 -11.18
N ALA A 114 -0.04 5.43 -10.84
CA ALA A 114 0.87 6.50 -11.28
C ALA A 114 1.28 6.45 -12.77
N GLY A 115 0.69 5.55 -13.56
CA GLY A 115 0.99 5.41 -15.00
C GLY A 115 2.39 4.89 -15.34
N GLY A 116 3.22 4.57 -14.35
CA GLY A 116 4.56 4.01 -14.56
C GLY A 116 4.56 2.60 -15.18
N GLN A 117 3.47 1.86 -14.99
CA GLN A 117 3.23 0.54 -15.61
C GLN A 117 1.81 0.42 -16.13
N ALA A 118 0.84 0.86 -15.33
CA ALA A 118 -0.57 0.78 -15.69
C ALA A 118 -1.42 1.86 -14.99
N ILE A 119 -2.61 2.08 -15.54
CA ILE A 119 -3.69 2.87 -14.96
C ILE A 119 -4.99 2.09 -15.12
N THR A 120 -5.67 1.82 -14.00
CA THR A 120 -6.97 1.14 -13.96
C THR A 120 -8.06 2.17 -13.72
N PHE A 121 -9.21 2.02 -14.38
CA PHE A 121 -10.25 3.04 -14.38
C PHE A 121 -11.49 2.59 -13.62
N VAL A 122 -12.11 3.53 -12.91
CA VAL A 122 -13.32 3.30 -12.13
C VAL A 122 -14.36 4.37 -12.47
N SER A 123 -15.59 3.94 -12.70
CA SER A 123 -16.76 4.82 -12.85
C SER A 123 -17.72 4.66 -11.69
N ARG A 124 -18.42 5.71 -11.34
CA ARG A 124 -19.66 5.62 -10.58
C ARG A 124 -20.77 5.13 -11.53
N GLU A 125 -21.50 4.11 -11.11
CA GLU A 125 -22.63 3.59 -11.88
C GLU A 125 -23.94 4.23 -11.43
N ASP A 126 -24.13 4.30 -10.11
CA ASP A 126 -25.29 4.88 -9.47
C ASP A 126 -24.92 5.45 -8.10
N ARG A 127 -25.93 5.74 -7.28
CA ARG A 127 -25.75 6.30 -5.93
C ARG A 127 -24.84 5.45 -5.06
N ASP A 128 -24.99 4.14 -5.11
CA ASP A 128 -24.38 3.19 -4.17
C ASP A 128 -23.37 2.24 -4.83
N HIS A 129 -23.14 2.35 -6.14
CA HIS A 129 -22.24 1.45 -6.87
C HIS A 129 -21.16 2.18 -7.67
N TYR A 130 -19.96 1.59 -7.64
CA TYR A 130 -18.83 1.95 -8.48
C TYR A 130 -18.34 0.72 -9.23
N ARG A 131 -18.00 0.87 -10.50
CA ARG A 131 -17.45 -0.18 -11.33
C ARG A 131 -16.00 0.09 -11.67
N GLU A 132 -15.12 -0.84 -11.33
CA GLU A 132 -13.85 -0.97 -12.05
C GLU A 132 -14.17 -1.49 -13.45
N LEU A 133 -13.64 -0.84 -14.49
CA LEU A 133 -14.12 -0.99 -15.86
C LEU A 133 -13.60 -2.24 -16.61
N GLY A 134 -12.88 -3.14 -15.95
CA GLY A 134 -12.29 -4.35 -16.53
C GLY A 134 -11.19 -4.10 -17.56
N ARG A 135 -10.85 -2.83 -17.80
CA ARG A 135 -9.95 -2.38 -18.86
C ARG A 135 -8.92 -1.43 -18.27
N THR A 136 -7.67 -1.89 -18.24
CA THR A 136 -6.52 -1.17 -17.71
C THR A 136 -5.65 -0.70 -18.87
N TRP A 137 -5.20 0.56 -18.83
CA TRP A 137 -4.15 1.03 -19.74
C TRP A 137 -2.80 0.53 -19.25
N TYR A 138 -2.00 -0.05 -20.14
CA TYR A 138 -0.65 -0.54 -19.84
C TYR A 138 0.38 0.23 -20.65
N ARG A 139 1.46 0.63 -20.00
CA ARG A 139 2.60 1.32 -20.64
C ARG A 139 3.29 0.42 -21.66
N GLU A 140 3.44 -0.86 -21.35
CA GLU A 140 4.08 -1.84 -22.25
C GLU A 140 3.31 -2.00 -23.57
N LEU A 141 1.98 -1.95 -23.52
CA LEU A 141 1.14 -2.05 -24.70
C LEU A 141 0.96 -0.71 -25.42
N ASN A 142 1.32 0.40 -24.76
CA ASN A 142 0.85 1.73 -25.12
C ASN A 142 -0.66 1.75 -25.43
N GLY A 143 -1.44 1.05 -24.61
CA GLY A 143 -2.80 0.70 -24.97
C GLY A 143 -3.51 -0.05 -23.85
N TYR A 144 -4.77 -0.37 -24.10
CA TYR A 144 -5.63 -1.00 -23.11
C TYR A 144 -5.62 -2.52 -23.23
N GLY A 145 -5.65 -3.20 -22.08
CA GLY A 145 -5.86 -4.64 -21.98
C GLY A 145 -6.81 -4.98 -20.83
N VAL A 146 -7.06 -6.28 -20.65
CA VAL A 146 -7.84 -6.81 -19.53
C VAL A 146 -7.17 -6.41 -18.21
N THR A 147 -7.95 -5.93 -17.24
CA THR A 147 -7.47 -5.58 -15.89
C THR A 147 -6.81 -6.79 -15.21
N PRO A 148 -5.71 -6.62 -14.46
CA PRO A 148 -5.02 -7.75 -13.85
C PRO A 148 -5.94 -8.55 -12.92
N GLY A 149 -5.94 -9.88 -13.07
CA GLY A 149 -6.81 -10.79 -12.30
C GLY A 149 -8.20 -10.99 -12.91
N HIS A 150 -8.58 -10.25 -13.94
CA HIS A 150 -9.85 -10.41 -14.63
C HIS A 150 -9.75 -11.44 -15.77
N ARG A 151 -10.87 -12.09 -16.10
CA ARG A 151 -10.96 -13.03 -17.24
C ARG A 151 -11.33 -12.33 -18.55
N ASN A 152 -12.00 -11.18 -18.47
CA ASN A 152 -12.50 -10.39 -19.59
C ASN A 152 -12.60 -8.90 -19.17
N GLN A 153 -13.19 -8.06 -20.04
CA GLN A 153 -13.30 -6.61 -19.82
C GLN A 153 -14.65 -6.17 -19.23
N ASP A 154 -15.42 -7.08 -18.60
CA ASP A 154 -16.76 -6.76 -18.07
C ASP A 154 -16.71 -5.87 -16.81
N GLY A 155 -15.53 -5.83 -16.18
CA GLY A 155 -15.31 -5.10 -14.94
C GLY A 155 -15.95 -5.73 -13.72
N ILE A 156 -15.83 -5.06 -12.57
CA ILE A 156 -16.42 -5.49 -11.30
C ILE A 156 -17.16 -4.31 -10.70
N SER A 157 -18.44 -4.51 -10.41
CA SER A 157 -19.24 -3.57 -9.63
C SER A 157 -19.04 -3.81 -8.14
N PHE A 158 -18.81 -2.73 -7.41
CA PHE A 158 -18.62 -2.70 -5.98
C PHE A 158 -19.70 -1.83 -5.36
N ARG A 159 -20.38 -2.38 -4.34
CA ARG A 159 -21.30 -1.61 -3.52
C ARG A 159 -20.53 -0.79 -2.49
N LEU A 160 -20.92 0.47 -2.32
CA LEU A 160 -20.30 1.44 -1.42
C LEU A 160 -20.36 0.98 0.03
N PHE A 161 -21.54 0.48 0.45
CA PHE A 161 -21.81 -0.03 1.80
C PHE A 161 -21.83 -1.55 1.83
N ASP A 162 -20.80 -2.17 1.25
CA ASP A 162 -20.53 -3.60 1.42
C ASP A 162 -19.79 -3.85 2.75
N ALA A 163 -19.99 -5.02 3.35
CA ALA A 163 -19.34 -5.39 4.62
C ALA A 163 -17.81 -5.35 4.53
N ASP A 164 -17.29 -5.67 3.34
CA ASP A 164 -15.87 -5.58 3.03
C ASP A 164 -15.44 -4.19 2.53
N ALA A 165 -16.34 -3.23 2.30
CA ALA A 165 -15.98 -1.87 1.89
C ALA A 165 -14.96 -1.84 0.72
N ARG A 166 -15.12 -2.75 -0.26
CA ARG A 166 -14.09 -3.04 -1.28
C ARG A 166 -13.67 -1.80 -2.08
N ILE A 167 -14.65 -1.01 -2.55
CA ILE A 167 -14.38 0.23 -3.28
C ILE A 167 -13.66 1.27 -2.41
N LEU A 168 -14.06 1.42 -1.15
CA LEU A 168 -13.44 2.36 -0.22
C LEU A 168 -11.96 2.02 0.03
N ARG A 169 -11.59 0.73 0.01
CA ARG A 169 -10.19 0.32 0.11
C ARG A 169 -9.34 0.75 -1.07
N CYS A 170 -9.89 0.75 -2.30
CA CYS A 170 -9.17 1.28 -3.47
C CYS A 170 -8.76 2.73 -3.22
N PHE A 171 -9.71 3.57 -2.82
CA PHE A 171 -9.44 4.97 -2.51
C PHE A 171 -8.52 5.13 -1.29
N ALA A 172 -8.72 4.36 -0.22
CA ALA A 172 -7.90 4.46 0.99
C ALA A 172 -6.40 4.19 0.74
N CYS A 173 -6.06 3.30 -0.21
CA CYS A 173 -4.67 3.03 -0.57
C CYS A 173 -4.09 4.01 -1.60
N HIS A 174 -4.94 4.75 -2.32
CA HIS A 174 -4.53 5.59 -3.45
C HIS A 174 -4.73 7.10 -3.22
N SER A 175 -5.30 7.49 -2.09
CA SER A 175 -5.55 8.88 -1.67
C SER A 175 -5.05 9.12 -0.25
N THR A 176 -5.07 10.37 0.20
CA THR A 176 -4.61 10.76 1.54
C THR A 176 -5.72 11.35 2.36
N GLY A 177 -5.70 11.03 3.66
CA GLY A 177 -6.73 11.44 4.60
C GLY A 177 -7.97 10.56 4.54
N PRO A 178 -8.95 10.85 5.39
CA PRO A 178 -10.19 10.10 5.43
C PRO A 178 -11.03 10.41 4.20
N LEU A 179 -11.74 9.39 3.74
CA LEU A 179 -12.73 9.52 2.67
C LEU A 179 -14.01 10.10 3.26
N THR A 180 -14.59 11.08 2.59
CA THR A 180 -15.92 11.58 2.91
C THR A 180 -16.90 11.21 1.80
N LEU A 181 -18.19 11.28 2.12
CA LEU A 181 -19.26 11.14 1.14
C LEU A 181 -19.87 12.52 0.91
N GLY A 182 -19.83 12.98 -0.34
CA GLY A 182 -20.50 14.19 -0.79
C GLY A 182 -21.98 13.93 -1.11
N GLU A 183 -22.56 14.84 -1.90
CA GLU A 183 -23.92 14.69 -2.41
C GLU A 183 -24.11 13.34 -3.11
N ASP A 184 -25.29 12.74 -2.93
CA ASP A 184 -25.66 11.42 -3.45
C ASP A 184 -24.64 10.31 -3.17
N ASN A 185 -23.99 10.31 -2.01
CA ASN A 185 -23.01 9.29 -1.62
C ASN A 185 -21.77 9.23 -2.56
N ARG A 186 -21.43 10.32 -3.25
CA ARG A 186 -20.20 10.37 -4.05
C ARG A 186 -18.97 10.30 -3.14
N ILE A 187 -18.01 9.42 -3.44
CA ILE A 187 -16.74 9.35 -2.70
C ILE A 187 -15.94 10.62 -3.00
N VAL A 188 -15.53 11.31 -1.95
CA VAL A 188 -14.68 12.50 -2.01
C VAL A 188 -13.40 12.19 -1.23
N PRO A 189 -12.27 11.94 -1.93
CA PRO A 189 -10.96 11.85 -1.29
C PRO A 189 -10.59 13.21 -0.67
N HIS A 190 -9.99 13.19 0.52
CA HIS A 190 -9.51 14.43 1.14
C HIS A 190 -8.36 15.06 0.33
N GLU A 191 -7.37 14.26 -0.07
CA GLU A 191 -6.31 14.67 -0.98
C GLU A 191 -6.02 13.53 -1.98
N LEU A 192 -5.78 13.87 -3.24
CA LEU A 192 -5.46 12.88 -4.27
C LEU A 192 -4.02 12.39 -4.13
N GLY A 193 -3.81 11.10 -4.39
CA GLY A 193 -2.51 10.47 -4.23
C GLY A 193 -2.17 10.11 -2.78
N VAL A 194 -1.13 9.31 -2.61
CA VAL A 194 -0.47 9.08 -1.32
C VAL A 194 0.50 10.24 -1.07
N ARG A 195 0.19 11.06 -0.08
CA ARG A 195 0.78 12.37 0.24
C ARG A 195 1.25 12.38 1.69
N CYS A 196 1.75 13.53 2.16
CA CYS A 196 2.46 13.66 3.43
C CYS A 196 1.74 12.98 4.60
N GLU A 197 0.45 13.25 4.74
CA GLU A 197 -0.35 12.86 5.90
C GLU A 197 -0.76 11.37 5.89
N MET A 198 -0.61 10.67 4.76
CA MET A 198 -0.78 9.21 4.72
C MET A 198 0.31 8.51 5.53
N CYS A 199 1.54 9.05 5.51
CA CYS A 199 2.68 8.49 6.24
C CYS A 199 2.90 9.16 7.61
N HIS A 200 2.71 10.48 7.66
CA HIS A 200 3.04 11.29 8.83
C HIS A 200 1.84 11.53 9.76
N GLY A 201 0.63 11.13 9.34
CA GLY A 201 -0.62 11.40 10.05
C GLY A 201 -1.11 12.84 9.85
N PRO A 202 -2.22 13.22 10.52
CA PRO A 202 -2.80 14.56 10.42
C PRO A 202 -1.82 15.64 10.89
N GLY A 203 -1.63 16.68 10.08
CA GLY A 203 -0.61 17.71 10.26
C GLY A 203 -1.05 18.99 10.97
N SER A 204 -2.34 19.17 11.28
CA SER A 204 -2.85 20.46 11.79
C SER A 204 -2.14 20.96 13.06
N LEU A 205 -1.97 20.08 14.05
CA LEU A 205 -1.30 20.42 15.31
C LEU A 205 0.18 20.73 15.09
N HIS A 206 0.81 20.04 14.12
CA HIS A 206 2.19 20.31 13.73
C HIS A 206 2.32 21.67 13.06
N ALA A 207 1.42 22.02 12.13
CA ALA A 207 1.45 23.32 11.46
C ALA A 207 1.23 24.49 12.42
N GLN A 208 0.38 24.31 13.44
CA GLN A 208 0.10 25.34 14.46
C GLN A 208 1.24 25.48 15.47
N GLU A 209 1.78 24.36 15.98
CA GLU A 209 2.80 24.35 17.04
C GLU A 209 3.92 23.33 16.74
N PRO A 210 4.79 23.60 15.75
CA PRO A 210 5.74 22.61 15.22
C PRO A 210 6.80 22.16 16.22
N ALA A 211 7.08 22.98 17.24
CA ALA A 211 8.01 22.66 18.32
C ALA A 211 7.44 21.61 19.29
N ARG A 212 6.11 21.58 19.49
CA ARG A 212 5.43 20.70 20.45
C ARG A 212 4.84 19.46 19.79
N ASN A 213 4.40 19.59 18.54
CA ASN A 213 3.73 18.54 17.80
C ASN A 213 4.60 18.09 16.65
N ARG A 214 5.30 16.96 16.81
CA ARG A 214 6.10 16.35 15.74
C ARG A 214 5.24 15.35 14.97
N PRO A 215 5.23 15.38 13.62
CA PRO A 215 4.52 14.37 12.85
C PRO A 215 5.09 12.98 13.13
N ARG A 216 4.26 11.95 12.93
CA ARG A 216 4.74 10.56 12.99
C ARG A 216 5.89 10.40 12.01
N ASN A 217 6.94 9.67 12.36
CA ASN A 217 8.01 9.35 11.41
C ASN A 217 8.11 7.83 11.26
N PRO A 218 7.59 7.24 10.15
CA PRO A 218 7.71 5.81 9.89
C PRO A 218 9.16 5.31 9.87
N GLY A 219 10.14 6.16 9.55
CA GLY A 219 11.56 5.80 9.59
C GLY A 219 12.13 5.52 10.99
N ARG A 220 11.37 5.79 12.06
CA ARG A 220 11.71 5.38 13.43
C ARG A 220 11.16 4.00 13.80
N LEU A 221 10.36 3.38 12.93
CA LEU A 221 9.86 2.03 13.16
C LEU A 221 10.98 1.01 12.90
N GLY A 222 11.03 -0.02 13.73
CA GLY A 222 11.85 -1.21 13.44
C GLY A 222 11.31 -1.99 12.24
N ALA A 223 12.07 -2.97 11.74
CA ALA A 223 11.73 -3.73 10.54
C ALA A 223 10.31 -4.30 10.51
N ALA A 224 9.82 -4.90 11.60
CA ALA A 224 8.45 -5.42 11.64
C ALA A 224 7.40 -4.30 11.50
N GLY A 225 7.60 -3.17 12.18
CA GLY A 225 6.68 -2.05 12.16
C GLY A 225 6.61 -1.34 10.81
N ILE A 226 7.76 -1.11 10.16
CA ILE A 226 7.79 -0.49 8.83
C ILE A 226 7.25 -1.44 7.75
N THR A 227 7.53 -2.75 7.83
CA THR A 227 6.94 -3.74 6.93
C THR A 227 5.42 -3.75 7.06
N ALA A 228 4.88 -3.80 8.28
CA ALA A 228 3.44 -3.75 8.51
C ALA A 228 2.81 -2.44 8.03
N PHE A 229 3.52 -1.32 8.22
CA PHE A 229 3.08 -0.02 7.74
C PHE A 229 2.96 0.02 6.21
N CYS A 230 4.01 -0.37 5.47
CA CYS A 230 3.97 -0.38 4.00
C CYS A 230 2.97 -1.41 3.46
N ALA A 231 2.82 -2.55 4.14
CA ALA A 231 1.88 -3.62 3.78
C ALA A 231 0.41 -3.23 3.95
N SER A 232 0.07 -2.06 4.52
CA SER A 232 -1.33 -1.60 4.52
C SER A 232 -1.85 -1.30 3.11
N CYS A 233 -0.94 -1.01 2.16
CA CYS A 233 -1.27 -0.73 0.77
C CYS A 233 -0.52 -1.63 -0.21
N HIS A 234 0.78 -1.91 0.06
CA HIS A 234 1.59 -2.84 -0.71
C HIS A 234 1.32 -4.29 -0.31
N HIS A 235 0.07 -4.70 -0.40
CA HIS A 235 -0.33 -6.08 -0.26
C HIS A 235 -1.24 -6.44 -1.41
N PHE A 236 -1.22 -7.71 -1.80
CA PHE A 236 -2.32 -8.27 -2.54
C PHE A 236 -3.16 -9.08 -1.54
N LYS A 237 -4.47 -9.14 -1.77
CA LYS A 237 -5.42 -9.84 -0.90
C LYS A 237 -6.05 -10.92 -1.77
N LEU A 238 -5.61 -12.15 -1.60
CA LEU A 238 -6.46 -13.30 -1.92
C LEU A 238 -7.45 -13.52 -0.78
N GLU A 239 -8.72 -13.67 -1.14
CA GLU A 239 -9.84 -13.95 -0.23
C GLU A 239 -9.62 -15.21 0.63
N THR A 240 -8.61 -16.05 0.30
CA THR A 240 -8.29 -17.33 0.94
C THR A 240 -7.17 -17.29 1.99
N GLY A 241 -6.36 -16.21 2.05
CA GLY A 241 -5.22 -16.12 2.97
C GLY A 241 -3.97 -16.94 2.56
N GLU A 242 -3.97 -17.57 1.40
CA GLU A 242 -2.87 -18.44 0.90
C GLU A 242 -1.69 -17.64 0.32
N GLU A 243 -1.87 -16.37 -0.03
CA GLU A 243 -0.85 -15.55 -0.70
C GLU A 243 0.40 -15.30 0.14
N LEU A 244 0.28 -15.15 1.47
CA LEU A 244 1.44 -15.03 2.36
C LEU A 244 2.37 -16.25 2.26
N THR A 245 1.87 -17.35 1.71
CA THR A 245 2.51 -18.66 1.76
C THR A 245 2.96 -19.16 0.39
N ASP A 246 2.28 -18.75 -0.68
CA ASP A 246 2.58 -19.18 -2.05
C ASP A 246 3.50 -18.18 -2.76
N LEU A 247 4.76 -18.10 -2.34
CA LEU A 247 5.79 -17.29 -3.01
C LEU A 247 6.07 -17.71 -4.47
N PRO A 248 5.87 -18.98 -4.87
CA PRO A 248 5.88 -19.39 -6.28
C PRO A 248 4.79 -18.75 -7.16
N ASP A 249 3.64 -18.32 -6.62
CA ASP A 249 2.64 -17.61 -7.42
C ASP A 249 3.15 -16.22 -7.84
N PRO A 250 3.28 -15.95 -9.16
CA PRO A 250 3.75 -14.65 -9.65
C PRO A 250 2.82 -13.48 -9.31
N ARG A 251 1.54 -13.72 -9.00
CA ARG A 251 0.61 -12.64 -8.59
C ARG A 251 1.01 -12.00 -7.27
N ASN A 252 1.65 -12.77 -6.39
CA ASN A 252 2.13 -12.33 -5.08
C ASN A 252 3.41 -11.47 -5.20
N SER A 253 3.92 -11.25 -6.42
CA SER A 253 5.00 -10.27 -6.69
C SER A 253 4.61 -8.81 -6.43
N ARG A 254 3.30 -8.53 -6.34
CA ARG A 254 2.74 -7.23 -5.93
C ARG A 254 2.89 -6.91 -4.45
N SER A 255 3.21 -7.91 -3.63
CA SER A 255 3.37 -7.76 -2.18
C SER A 255 4.85 -7.68 -1.84
N GLU A 256 5.46 -6.50 -2.03
CA GLU A 256 6.89 -6.29 -1.75
C GLU A 256 7.26 -6.54 -0.27
N PRO A 257 6.49 -6.07 0.73
CA PRO A 257 6.79 -6.31 2.14
C PRO A 257 6.79 -7.80 2.52
N LEU A 258 5.86 -8.59 1.98
CA LEU A 258 5.81 -10.04 2.17
C LEU A 258 7.07 -10.70 1.65
N ARG A 259 7.43 -10.40 0.39
CA ARG A 259 8.59 -11.00 -0.27
C ARG A 259 9.90 -10.62 0.42
N LEU A 260 10.02 -9.37 0.86
CA LEU A 260 11.18 -8.93 1.64
C LEU A 260 11.29 -9.71 2.96
N ALA A 261 10.18 -9.90 3.67
CA ALA A 261 10.15 -10.67 4.91
C ALA A 261 10.59 -12.14 4.73
N ALA A 262 10.35 -12.72 3.56
CA ALA A 262 10.78 -14.07 3.20
C ALA A 262 12.28 -14.18 2.84
N SER A 263 13.02 -13.07 2.80
CA SER A 263 14.44 -13.05 2.44
C SER A 263 15.32 -13.47 3.63
N ALA A 264 16.29 -14.36 3.40
CA ALA A 264 17.22 -14.78 4.45
C ALA A 264 18.03 -13.59 5.01
N CYS A 265 18.38 -12.61 4.17
CA CYS A 265 19.09 -11.40 4.60
C CYS A 265 18.23 -10.51 5.50
N PHE A 266 16.92 -10.43 5.26
CA PHE A 266 15.98 -9.70 6.12
C PHE A 266 15.90 -10.35 7.50
N GLN A 267 15.67 -11.66 7.53
CA GLN A 267 15.58 -12.45 8.78
C GLN A 267 16.88 -12.37 9.60
N LYS A 268 18.04 -12.45 8.92
CA LYS A 268 19.36 -12.35 9.55
C LYS A 268 19.81 -10.92 9.86
N SER A 269 19.08 -9.90 9.41
CA SER A 269 19.46 -8.51 9.65
C SER A 269 19.26 -8.07 11.10
N SER A 270 18.56 -8.85 11.91
CA SER A 270 18.15 -8.50 13.29
C SER A 270 17.42 -7.16 13.35
N GLY A 271 16.52 -6.92 12.39
CA GLY A 271 15.70 -5.71 12.31
C GLY A 271 16.38 -4.48 11.70
N ARG A 272 17.62 -4.62 11.18
CA ARG A 272 18.37 -3.52 10.54
C ARG A 272 17.97 -3.28 9.08
N LEU A 273 17.48 -4.30 8.38
CA LEU A 273 17.03 -4.15 6.99
C LEU A 273 15.55 -3.76 6.94
N THR A 274 15.24 -2.67 6.26
CA THR A 274 13.89 -2.11 6.12
C THR A 274 13.64 -1.65 4.68
N CYS A 275 12.39 -1.32 4.32
CA CYS A 275 12.05 -0.73 3.02
C CYS A 275 12.92 0.51 2.70
N LEU A 276 13.15 1.33 3.74
CA LEU A 276 13.91 2.58 3.66
C LEU A 276 15.42 2.38 3.54
N THR A 277 15.91 1.15 3.67
CA THR A 277 17.33 0.84 3.44
C THR A 277 17.69 0.98 1.96
N CYS A 278 16.73 0.74 1.06
CA CYS A 278 16.97 0.69 -0.38
C CYS A 278 16.42 1.92 -1.10
N HIS A 279 15.20 2.36 -0.79
CA HIS A 279 14.56 3.47 -1.50
C HIS A 279 13.94 4.48 -0.55
N SER A 280 13.95 5.75 -0.97
CA SER A 280 13.20 6.81 -0.31
C SER A 280 11.74 6.77 -0.76
N PRO A 281 10.75 6.92 0.14
CA PRO A 281 9.35 7.07 -0.23
C PRO A 281 9.02 8.49 -0.71
N HIS A 282 9.93 9.46 -0.52
CA HIS A 282 9.77 10.84 -1.01
C HIS A 282 10.30 11.00 -2.43
N ALA A 283 11.33 10.27 -2.85
CA ALA A 283 11.92 10.47 -4.18
C ALA A 283 11.23 9.58 -5.24
N PRO A 284 11.34 9.93 -6.53
CA PRO A 284 11.12 8.97 -7.60
C PRO A 284 11.94 7.68 -7.39
N LEU A 285 11.35 6.54 -7.70
CA LEU A 285 12.01 5.25 -7.55
C LEU A 285 13.21 5.15 -8.51
N GLU A 286 14.41 4.90 -7.97
CA GLU A 286 15.59 4.57 -8.75
C GLU A 286 15.43 3.18 -9.38
N ARG A 287 15.61 3.07 -10.71
CA ARG A 287 15.37 1.85 -11.48
C ARG A 287 16.65 1.16 -11.96
N ARG A 288 17.81 1.82 -11.84
CA ARG A 288 19.09 1.24 -12.28
C ARG A 288 19.59 0.26 -11.25
N ALA A 289 19.78 -1.00 -11.65
CA ALA A 289 20.27 -2.06 -10.77
C ALA A 289 21.56 -1.69 -10.03
N ALA A 290 22.55 -1.13 -10.75
CA ALA A 290 23.83 -0.73 -10.20
C ALA A 290 23.74 0.33 -9.07
N ALA A 291 22.65 1.09 -8.98
CA ALA A 291 22.46 2.06 -7.90
C ALA A 291 22.32 1.40 -6.52
N TYR A 292 21.91 0.12 -6.48
CA TYR A 292 21.68 -0.63 -5.25
C TYR A 292 22.88 -1.46 -4.78
N ASP A 293 23.94 -1.60 -5.60
CA ASP A 293 25.11 -2.45 -5.28
C ASP A 293 25.80 -2.04 -3.98
N ARG A 294 25.85 -0.72 -3.70
CA ARG A 294 26.41 -0.19 -2.45
C ARG A 294 25.60 -0.64 -1.23
N THR A 295 24.29 -0.79 -1.37
CA THR A 295 23.43 -1.26 -0.29
C THR A 295 23.70 -2.73 0.03
N CYS A 296 23.87 -3.56 -1.01
CA CYS A 296 24.22 -4.97 -0.86
C CYS A 296 25.59 -5.16 -0.19
N SER A 297 26.60 -4.44 -0.67
CA SER A 297 27.99 -4.56 -0.21
C SER A 297 28.22 -4.14 1.24
N ARG A 298 27.31 -3.37 1.87
CA ARG A 298 27.35 -3.07 3.31
C ARG A 298 27.29 -4.32 4.19
N CYS A 299 26.63 -5.37 3.72
CA CYS A 299 26.55 -6.67 4.41
C CYS A 299 27.35 -7.76 3.67
N HIS A 300 27.51 -7.62 2.36
CA HIS A 300 28.18 -8.58 1.49
C HIS A 300 29.49 -7.98 0.94
N ALA A 301 30.48 -7.76 1.79
CA ALA A 301 31.74 -7.13 1.40
C ALA A 301 32.59 -7.98 0.43
N ALA A 302 32.53 -9.31 0.57
CA ALA A 302 33.24 -10.27 -0.28
C ALA A 302 32.32 -11.46 -0.62
N PRO A 303 31.30 -11.26 -1.48
CA PRO A 303 30.38 -12.32 -1.84
C PRO A 303 31.11 -13.40 -2.64
N ARG A 304 30.90 -14.66 -2.27
CA ARG A 304 31.40 -15.81 -3.02
C ARG A 304 30.30 -16.32 -3.94
N HIS A 305 30.60 -16.39 -5.22
CA HIS A 305 29.72 -16.98 -6.22
C HIS A 305 30.25 -18.34 -6.64
N ALA A 306 29.35 -19.28 -6.94
CA ALA A 306 29.73 -20.59 -7.45
C ALA A 306 30.26 -20.50 -8.89
N GLU A 307 29.69 -19.58 -9.66
CA GLU A 307 30.06 -19.29 -11.05
C GLU A 307 30.72 -17.91 -11.17
N PRO A 308 31.54 -17.67 -12.20
CA PRO A 308 32.00 -16.34 -12.55
C PRO A 308 30.82 -15.43 -12.87
N VAL A 309 30.68 -14.33 -12.13
CA VAL A 309 29.63 -13.32 -12.36
C VAL A 309 30.24 -11.93 -12.43
N THR A 310 29.55 -11.01 -13.10
CA THR A 310 29.87 -9.59 -13.02
C THR A 310 29.65 -9.09 -11.59
N ALA A 311 30.66 -8.50 -10.95
CA ALA A 311 30.58 -8.00 -9.58
C ALA A 311 29.77 -6.68 -9.43
N GLN A 312 28.73 -6.50 -10.25
CA GLN A 312 27.89 -5.31 -10.34
C GLN A 312 26.44 -5.71 -10.66
N SER A 313 25.51 -4.79 -10.42
CA SER A 313 24.07 -4.96 -10.65
C SER A 313 23.50 -6.18 -9.93
N CYS A 314 23.78 -6.31 -8.63
CA CYS A 314 23.41 -7.47 -7.81
C CYS A 314 21.92 -7.82 -7.95
N SER A 315 21.05 -6.81 -8.02
CA SER A 315 19.61 -6.99 -8.12
C SER A 315 19.14 -7.63 -9.43
N GLN A 316 19.95 -7.68 -10.49
CA GLN A 316 19.57 -8.37 -11.73
C GLN A 316 19.38 -9.87 -11.52
N CYS A 317 20.25 -10.51 -10.73
CA CYS A 317 20.16 -11.93 -10.41
C CYS A 317 19.51 -12.17 -9.05
N HIS A 318 19.61 -11.21 -8.11
CA HIS A 318 19.14 -11.41 -6.75
C HIS A 318 17.73 -10.89 -6.45
N MET A 319 17.20 -10.05 -7.33
CA MET A 319 15.86 -9.46 -7.25
C MET A 319 15.25 -9.35 -8.65
N PRO A 320 15.21 -10.45 -9.43
CA PRO A 320 14.80 -10.38 -10.83
C PRO A 320 13.35 -9.90 -10.97
N GLY A 321 13.01 -9.32 -12.13
CA GLY A 321 11.64 -8.95 -12.44
C GLY A 321 10.74 -10.18 -12.59
N ILE A 322 9.59 -10.18 -11.94
CA ILE A 322 8.53 -11.18 -12.09
C ILE A 322 7.44 -10.58 -12.98
N ARG A 323 7.15 -11.25 -14.09
CA ARG A 323 6.09 -10.84 -15.02
C ARG A 323 4.75 -11.44 -14.61
N THR A 324 3.71 -10.60 -14.58
CA THR A 324 2.31 -10.99 -14.40
C THR A 324 1.46 -10.25 -15.43
N GLY A 325 1.20 -10.91 -16.56
CA GLY A 325 0.61 -10.28 -17.73
C GLY A 325 1.49 -9.14 -18.28
N ASN A 326 0.91 -7.95 -18.40
CA ASN A 326 1.56 -6.73 -18.91
C ASN A 326 2.22 -5.89 -17.79
N LEU A 327 2.51 -6.51 -16.64
CA LEU A 327 3.14 -5.88 -15.48
C LEU A 327 4.39 -6.65 -15.09
N VAL A 328 5.37 -5.93 -14.54
CA VAL A 328 6.65 -6.50 -14.08
C VAL A 328 6.98 -5.96 -12.70
N PHE A 329 7.00 -6.82 -11.69
CA PHE A 329 7.34 -6.42 -10.32
C PHE A 329 8.75 -6.89 -9.97
N VAL A 330 9.56 -6.04 -9.33
CA VAL A 330 10.87 -6.45 -8.82
C VAL A 330 10.65 -7.48 -7.71
N ASN A 331 11.29 -8.64 -7.81
CA ASN A 331 11.19 -9.65 -6.77
C ASN A 331 11.90 -9.17 -5.50
N HIS A 332 11.12 -8.78 -4.50
CA HIS A 332 11.65 -8.34 -3.20
C HIS A 332 12.07 -9.51 -2.30
N ARG A 333 11.91 -10.77 -2.75
CA ARG A 333 12.49 -11.93 -2.10
C ARG A 333 13.93 -12.04 -2.54
N ILE A 334 14.83 -11.50 -1.74
CA ILE A 334 16.26 -11.42 -2.05
C ILE A 334 16.89 -12.80 -1.84
N ALA A 335 17.20 -13.47 -2.93
CA ALA A 335 17.86 -14.77 -2.98
C ALA A 335 18.64 -14.89 -4.30
N ALA A 336 19.33 -16.00 -4.59
CA ALA A 336 19.92 -16.19 -5.93
C ALA A 336 18.88 -16.83 -6.85
N TYR A 337 18.71 -16.31 -8.06
CA TYR A 337 17.76 -16.84 -9.06
C TYR A 337 18.47 -17.17 -10.37
N ARG A 338 17.89 -18.11 -11.13
CA ARG A 338 18.24 -18.27 -12.54
C ARG A 338 17.44 -17.28 -13.37
N PRO A 339 17.98 -16.72 -14.47
CA PRO A 339 17.25 -15.79 -15.33
C PRO A 339 15.89 -16.32 -15.83
N GLU A 340 15.81 -17.62 -16.09
CA GLU A 340 14.62 -18.32 -16.57
C GLU A 340 13.59 -18.65 -15.45
N ASP A 341 13.98 -18.57 -14.18
CA ASP A 341 13.10 -18.83 -13.04
C ASP A 341 13.28 -17.73 -11.96
N PRO A 342 12.52 -16.61 -12.08
CA PRO A 342 12.60 -15.51 -11.13
C PRO A 342 11.78 -15.77 -9.85
N LEU A 343 11.13 -16.93 -9.70
CA LEU A 343 10.22 -17.25 -8.60
C LEU A 343 10.85 -18.22 -7.61
N THR A 344 11.59 -19.22 -8.10
CA THR A 344 12.23 -20.23 -7.27
C THR A 344 13.71 -19.90 -7.03
N PRO A 345 14.12 -19.69 -5.76
CA PRO A 345 15.53 -19.53 -5.45
C PRO A 345 16.37 -20.75 -5.85
N VAL A 346 17.60 -20.51 -6.31
CA VAL A 346 18.59 -21.57 -6.48
C VAL A 346 18.96 -22.12 -5.11
N SER A 347 18.76 -23.43 -4.93
CA SER A 347 19.25 -24.14 -3.75
C SER A 347 20.77 -24.07 -3.69
N VAL A 348 21.31 -23.34 -2.72
CA VAL A 348 22.73 -23.40 -2.40
C VAL A 348 22.89 -24.50 -1.35
N PRO A 349 23.70 -25.56 -1.58
CA PRO A 349 23.98 -26.55 -0.55
C PRO A 349 24.49 -25.84 0.71
N ALA A 350 23.95 -26.20 1.87
CA ALA A 350 24.44 -25.68 3.14
C ALA A 350 25.94 -25.97 3.23
N ARG A 351 26.77 -24.92 3.19
CA ARG A 351 28.18 -25.08 3.48
C ARG A 351 28.30 -25.17 5.00
N HIS A 352 28.56 -26.37 5.50
CA HIS A 352 28.88 -26.66 6.89
C HIS A 352 30.13 -25.92 7.35
#